data_AF-A0A7V5FP32-F1
#
_entry.id   AF-A0A7V5FP32-F1
#
_cell.length_a   1.000
_cell.length_b   1.000
_cell.length_c   1.000
_cell.angle_alpha   90.00
_cell.angle_beta   90.00
_cell.angle_gamma   90.00
#
_symmetry.space_group_name_H-M   'P 1'
#
loop_
_entity.id
_entity.type
_entity.pdbx_description
1 polymer ?
#
loop_
_entity_poly.entity_id
_entity_poly.type
_entity_poly.pdbx_seq_one_letter_code
_entity_poly.pdbx_strand_id
1 'polypeptide(L)'
;MGRQRLQQCIQRAISWLLDDQDEQGFWVGRLQSNSCMEAEWIIAMHILGVDDDPKYEGVVQAILNEQRDDGSWEVYYNAPTGDINTTVESFT
;
A
#
# COMPACT_ATOMS: atom_id res chain seq x y z
N MET A 1 -17.42 31.89 15.61
CA MET A 1 -16.31 30.96 15.93
C MET A 1 -16.12 29.86 14.88
N GLY A 2 -17.16 29.13 14.43
CA GLY A 2 -16.99 28.02 13.45
C GLY A 2 -16.45 28.42 12.07
N ARG A 3 -16.87 29.57 11.51
CA ARG A 3 -16.44 30.02 10.17
C ARG A 3 -14.94 30.34 10.08
N GLN A 4 -14.39 30.97 11.11
CA GLN A 4 -12.96 31.32 11.17
C GLN A 4 -12.09 30.06 11.29
N ARG A 5 -12.52 29.10 12.12
CA ARG A 5 -11.83 27.80 12.23
C ARG A 5 -11.86 27.03 10.92
N LEU A 6 -12.99 27.00 10.21
CA LEU A 6 -13.10 26.37 8.90
C LEU A 6 -12.13 27.00 7.89
N GLN A 7 -12.08 28.33 7.81
CA GLN A 7 -11.14 29.02 6.92
C GLN A 7 -9.67 28.70 7.26
N GLN A 8 -9.33 28.64 8.54
CA GLN A 8 -7.98 28.25 8.98
C GLN A 8 -7.65 26.80 8.57
N CYS A 9 -8.59 25.86 8.71
CA CYS A 9 -8.40 24.49 8.28
C CYS A 9 -8.21 24.38 6.76
N ILE A 10 -9.03 25.10 5.98
CA ILE A 10 -8.88 25.15 4.52
C ILE A 10 -7.52 25.70 4.13
N GLN A 11 -7.10 26.82 4.73
CA GLN A 11 -5.80 27.42 4.40
C GLN A 11 -4.65 26.48 4.70
N ARG A 12 -4.71 25.76 5.83
CA ARG A 12 -3.69 24.76 6.20
C ARG A 12 -3.66 23.59 5.23
N ALA A 13 -4.81 23.09 4.80
CA ALA A 13 -4.88 22.00 3.82
C ALA A 13 -4.33 22.41 2.45
N ILE A 14 -4.64 23.63 2.01
CA ILE A 14 -4.10 24.20 0.77
C ILE A 14 -2.59 24.34 0.86
N SER A 15 -2.08 24.93 1.96
CA SER A 15 -0.63 25.05 2.15
C SER A 15 0.05 23.68 2.13
N TRP A 16 -0.48 22.69 2.83
CA TRP A 16 0.08 21.34 2.81
C TRP A 16 0.09 20.71 1.41
N LEU A 17 -1.00 20.86 0.64
CA LEU A 17 -1.05 20.36 -0.75
C LEU A 17 -0.04 21.08 -1.65
N LEU A 18 0.12 22.39 -1.53
CA LEU A 18 1.09 23.14 -2.34
C LEU A 18 2.53 22.83 -1.95
N ASP A 19 2.79 22.61 -0.66
CA ASP A 19 4.12 22.24 -0.16
C ASP A 19 4.53 20.81 -0.59
N ASP A 20 3.56 19.92 -0.83
CA ASP A 20 3.76 18.53 -1.26
C ASP A 20 3.74 18.34 -2.79
N GLN A 21 3.50 19.41 -3.56
CA GLN A 21 3.49 19.34 -5.02
C GLN A 21 4.91 19.23 -5.58
N ASP A 22 5.14 18.32 -6.53
CA ASP A 22 6.40 18.23 -7.28
C ASP A 22 6.66 19.52 -8.07
N GLU A 23 7.92 19.87 -8.30
CA GLU A 23 8.31 21.05 -9.08
C GLU A 23 7.73 21.06 -10.50
N GLN A 24 7.40 19.88 -11.06
CA GLN A 24 6.75 19.73 -12.36
C GLN A 24 5.22 19.89 -12.32
N GLY A 25 4.63 20.04 -11.13
CA GLY A 25 3.22 20.37 -10.93
C GLY A 25 2.28 19.19 -10.65
N PHE A 26 2.77 17.98 -10.42
CA PHE A 26 1.96 16.81 -10.05
C PHE A 26 2.09 16.47 -8.55
N TRP A 27 1.25 15.55 -8.07
CA TRP A 27 1.33 14.98 -6.72
C TRP A 27 1.61 13.49 -6.78
N VAL A 28 2.43 12.99 -5.86
CA VAL A 28 2.75 11.57 -5.73
C VAL A 28 2.35 11.09 -4.35
N GLY A 29 1.34 10.22 -4.30
CA GLY A 29 0.92 9.53 -3.09
C GLY A 29 1.25 8.05 -3.15
N ARG A 30 1.45 7.44 -1.98
CA ARG A 30 1.51 5.98 -1.88
C ARG A 30 0.12 5.42 -2.21
N LEU A 31 0.03 4.60 -3.27
CA LEU A 31 -1.16 3.82 -3.58
C LEU A 31 -1.02 2.44 -2.91
N GLN A 32 -1.93 2.12 -1.99
CA GLN A 32 -1.98 0.82 -1.32
C GLN A 32 -3.23 0.06 -1.77
N SER A 33 -3.10 -1.25 -1.99
CA SER A 33 -4.19 -2.18 -2.30
C SER A 33 -4.21 -3.34 -1.31
N ASN A 34 -3.81 -4.53 -1.75
CA ASN A 34 -3.69 -5.79 -1.02
C ASN A 34 -2.34 -6.44 -1.39
N SER A 35 -1.99 -7.52 -0.70
CA SER A 35 -0.70 -8.21 -0.86
C SER A 35 -0.55 -9.06 -2.13
N CYS A 36 -1.58 -9.12 -2.99
CA CYS A 36 -1.51 -9.85 -4.26
C CYS A 36 -0.39 -9.34 -5.16
N MET A 37 -0.20 -8.02 -5.24
CA MET A 37 0.82 -7.42 -6.11
C MET A 37 2.24 -7.88 -5.73
N GLU A 38 2.51 -7.94 -4.42
CA GLU A 38 3.75 -8.45 -3.86
C GLU A 38 3.93 -9.94 -4.13
N ALA A 39 2.89 -10.75 -3.92
CA ALA A 39 2.94 -12.19 -4.18
C ALA A 39 3.16 -12.51 -5.67
N GLU A 40 2.41 -11.86 -6.55
CA GLU A 40 2.53 -11.97 -8.00
C GLU A 40 3.92 -11.53 -8.49
N TRP A 41 4.52 -10.52 -7.85
CA TRP A 41 5.89 -10.09 -8.15
C TRP A 41 6.90 -11.21 -7.89
N ILE A 42 6.82 -11.87 -6.72
CA ILE A 42 7.69 -13.01 -6.37
C ILE A 42 7.51 -14.16 -7.36
N ILE A 43 6.25 -14.51 -7.67
CA ILE A 43 5.93 -15.57 -8.63
C ILE A 43 6.48 -15.23 -10.02
N ALA A 44 6.34 -13.97 -10.46
CA ALA A 44 6.87 -13.53 -11.74
C ALA A 44 8.40 -13.62 -11.80
N MET A 45 9.12 -13.20 -10.74
CA MET A 45 10.58 -13.33 -10.69
C MET A 45 11.02 -14.79 -10.78
N HIS A 46 10.32 -15.69 -10.08
CA HIS A 46 10.58 -17.14 -10.18
C HIS A 46 10.36 -17.68 -11.59
N ILE A 47 9.24 -17.35 -12.23
CA ILE A 47 8.92 -17.80 -13.60
C ILE A 47 9.95 -17.27 -14.61
N LEU A 48 10.44 -16.05 -14.42
CA LEU A 48 11.44 -15.41 -15.28
C LEU A 48 12.88 -15.87 -15.00
N GLY A 49 13.12 -16.66 -13.94
CA GLY A 49 14.45 -17.12 -13.54
C GLY A 49 15.33 -16.00 -12.96
N VAL A 50 14.71 -15.03 -12.27
CA VAL A 50 15.41 -13.94 -11.57
C VAL A 50 15.58 -14.33 -10.11
N ASP A 51 16.74 -14.87 -9.77
CA ASP A 51 17.00 -15.40 -8.42
C ASP A 51 17.50 -14.34 -7.42
N ASP A 52 18.16 -13.27 -7.89
CA ASP A 52 18.81 -12.25 -7.06
C ASP A 52 18.08 -10.89 -7.13
N ASP A 53 16.74 -10.88 -7.03
CA ASP A 53 15.99 -9.63 -6.99
C ASP A 53 16.28 -8.88 -5.66
N PRO A 54 16.90 -7.69 -5.69
CA PRO A 54 17.19 -6.92 -4.47
C PRO A 54 15.94 -6.52 -3.68
N LYS A 55 14.75 -6.61 -4.27
CA LYS A 55 13.49 -6.32 -3.58
C LYS A 55 12.94 -7.50 -2.78
N TYR A 56 13.40 -8.73 -3.02
CA TYR A 56 12.77 -9.95 -2.51
C TYR A 56 12.45 -9.88 -1.01
N GLU A 57 13.46 -9.59 -0.19
CA GLU A 57 13.31 -9.46 1.28
C GLU A 57 12.28 -8.40 1.68
N GLY A 58 12.25 -7.27 0.97
CA GLY A 58 11.30 -6.19 1.22
C GLY A 58 9.87 -6.57 0.83
N VAL A 59 9.70 -7.32 -0.27
CA VAL A 59 8.39 -7.80 -0.74
C VAL A 59 7.85 -8.87 0.22
N VAL A 60 8.69 -9.82 0.65
CA VAL A 60 8.32 -10.83 1.65
C VAL A 60 7.90 -10.16 2.97
N GLN A 61 8.68 -9.19 3.46
CA GLN A 61 8.34 -8.48 4.69
C GLN A 61 7.03 -7.68 4.54
N ALA A 62 6.75 -7.10 3.37
CA ALA A 62 5.50 -6.40 3.11
C ALA A 62 4.30 -7.35 3.18
N ILE A 63 4.40 -8.54 2.59
CA ILE A 63 3.36 -9.58 2.70
C ILE A 63 3.14 -9.95 4.17
N LEU A 64 4.20 -10.25 4.91
CA LEU A 64 4.09 -10.69 6.31
C LEU A 64 3.52 -9.59 7.23
N ASN A 65 3.78 -8.32 6.94
CA ASN A 65 3.25 -7.20 7.75
C ASN A 65 1.74 -7.01 7.62
N GLU A 66 1.14 -7.50 6.53
CA GLU A 66 -0.31 -7.39 6.26
C GLU A 66 -1.06 -8.68 6.64
N GLN A 67 -0.36 -9.69 7.17
CA GLN A 67 -0.98 -10.92 7.64
C GLN A 67 -1.79 -10.67 8.92
N ARG A 68 -3.02 -11.18 8.96
CA ARG A 68 -3.89 -11.13 10.14
C ARG A 68 -3.48 -12.16 11.18
N ASP A 69 -3.96 -11.98 12.42
CA ASP A 69 -3.76 -12.92 13.53
C ASP A 69 -4.27 -14.35 13.24
N ASP A 70 -5.28 -14.48 12.38
CA ASP A 70 -5.83 -15.78 11.95
C ASP A 70 -5.05 -16.42 10.78
N GLY A 71 -3.99 -15.77 10.31
CA GLY A 71 -3.11 -16.21 9.23
C GLY A 71 -3.59 -15.84 7.82
N SER A 72 -4.73 -15.18 7.67
CA SER A 72 -5.27 -14.74 6.37
C SER A 72 -4.84 -13.32 5.98
N TRP A 73 -5.13 -12.92 4.74
CA TRP A 73 -4.91 -11.55 4.23
C TRP A 73 -6.21 -10.90 3.78
N GLU A 74 -6.27 -9.57 3.86
CA GLU A 74 -7.45 -8.77 3.51
C GLU A 74 -7.40 -8.27 2.06
N VAL A 75 -8.56 -8.11 1.42
CA VAL A 75 -8.66 -7.50 0.07
C VAL A 75 -8.74 -5.97 0.10
N TYR A 76 -9.04 -5.37 1.26
CA TYR A 76 -9.01 -3.93 1.50
C TYR A 76 -8.78 -3.66 2.98
N TYR A 77 -8.33 -2.43 3.30
CA TYR A 77 -7.99 -2.03 4.67
C TYR A 77 -9.15 -2.21 5.67
N ASN A 78 -8.90 -2.98 6.74
CA ASN A 78 -9.85 -3.34 7.79
C ASN A 78 -11.05 -4.14 7.29
N ALA A 79 -10.83 -5.06 6.34
CA ALA A 79 -11.85 -6.03 5.98
C ALA A 79 -12.26 -6.87 7.21
N PRO A 80 -13.55 -7.22 7.35
CA PRO A 80 -14.03 -7.95 8.53
C PRO A 80 -13.45 -9.37 8.63
N THR A 81 -13.07 -9.97 7.51
CA THR A 81 -12.51 -11.32 7.39
C THR A 81 -11.40 -11.32 6.33
N GLY A 82 -10.57 -12.35 6.35
CA GLY A 82 -9.65 -12.63 5.25
C GLY A 82 -10.38 -12.92 3.94
N ASP A 83 -9.65 -12.73 2.84
CA ASP A 83 -10.04 -13.07 1.48
C ASP A 83 -9.27 -14.30 0.99
N ILE A 84 -9.99 -15.24 0.37
CA ILE A 84 -9.40 -16.51 -0.07
C ILE A 84 -8.36 -16.33 -1.17
N ASN A 85 -8.59 -15.43 -2.12
CA ASN A 85 -7.69 -15.23 -3.26
C ASN A 85 -6.39 -14.57 -2.79
N THR A 86 -6.51 -13.47 -2.05
CA THR A 86 -5.37 -12.76 -1.47
C THR A 86 -4.54 -13.66 -0.56
N THR A 87 -5.21 -14.49 0.25
CA THR A 87 -4.53 -15.43 1.15
C THR A 87 -3.76 -16.52 0.40
N VAL A 88 -4.35 -17.10 -0.65
CA VAL A 88 -3.69 -18.17 -1.42
C VAL A 88 -2.45 -17.65 -2.15
N GLU A 89 -2.56 -16.47 -2.75
CA GLU A 89 -1.41 -15.85 -3.43
C GLU A 89 -0.30 -15.49 -2.44
N SER A 90 -0.65 -14.86 -1.32
CA SER A 90 0.31 -14.38 -0.32
C SER A 90 1.00 -15.49 0.48
N PHE A 91 0.38 -16.66 0.60
CA PHE A 91 0.94 -17.80 1.32
C PHE A 91 1.99 -18.58 0.50
N THR A 92 1.93 -18.48 -0.83
CA THR A 92 2.76 -19.26 -1.76
C THR A 92 4.20 -18.75 -1.79
#